data_AF-A0A6B1BKE5-F1
#
_entry.id   AF-A0A6B1BKE5-F1
#
_cell.length_a   1.000
_cell.length_b   1.000
_cell.length_c   1.000
_cell.angle_alpha   90.00
_cell.angle_beta   90.00
_cell.angle_gamma   90.00
#
_symmetry.space_group_name_H-M   'P 1'
#
loop_
_entity.id
_entity.type
_entity.pdbx_description
1 polymer ?
#
loop_
_entity_poly.entity_id
_entity_poly.type
_entity_poly.pdbx_seq_one_letter_code
_entity_poly.pdbx_strand_id
1 'polypeptide(L)'
;MNDSVLERLENNEFRRLQNACDAVKDDPERHEQISKLLGYVANADLNERKSGEFHSRILNSSEVKAIADVRPRDNTIVPDEDFREWLAEVSLKPLPDDSIEQILNPIIENIGVFEPDDSKTRERLDALEKIYSELAKHLAQKADRVLNAKATRALAALFPRDFTTLSSEKELDKFIEDFNKSYIALEIDPQGSVPYKHRQILERLDEFFESSPKDYLELARRMTLPFRLMDQGYLTPEPLSTDDSDEMIGPLNIILYGPPGTGKTYSTTQKALELILGKDKIKNLKLDEIKSLFRKYQKKGQIEFVTFHQSYGYEEFVEGLRPVLNEVEDNDVHYELQAGVFKRIALRAAAEGLKESAAEQDPDFDYLWDRLVEEIREDSERIVKGKKGGEYFFRISDSGSIKTLRCERDEEDEEDNTDSKLNAPKKNSKKLWE
;
A
#
# COMPACT_ATOMS: atom_id res chain seq x y z
N MET A 1 -5.07 -9.55 32.06
CA MET A 1 -5.12 -10.20 30.73
C MET A 1 -4.67 -9.13 29.77
N ASN A 2 -3.36 -9.05 29.53
CA ASN A 2 -2.82 -8.19 28.49
C ASN A 2 -2.89 -9.02 27.22
N ASP A 3 -4.01 -8.91 26.49
CA ASP A 3 -4.00 -9.28 25.08
C ASP A 3 -2.87 -8.48 24.45
N SER A 4 -1.91 -9.16 23.84
CA SER A 4 -0.70 -8.50 23.36
C SER A 4 -1.13 -7.40 22.37
N VAL A 5 -0.45 -6.25 22.36
CA VAL A 5 -0.77 -5.17 21.41
C VAL A 5 -0.82 -5.70 19.97
N LEU A 6 -0.01 -6.73 19.67
CA LEU A 6 0.01 -7.47 18.41
C LEU A 6 -1.30 -8.22 18.09
N GLU A 7 -2.00 -8.74 19.10
CA GLU A 7 -3.31 -9.40 18.93
C GLU A 7 -4.44 -8.41 18.61
N ARG A 8 -4.22 -7.11 18.89
CA ARG A 8 -5.17 -6.02 18.58
C ARG A 8 -4.96 -5.42 17.19
N LEU A 9 -3.81 -5.65 16.56
CA LEU A 9 -3.57 -5.22 15.18
C LEU A 9 -4.40 -6.05 14.22
N GLU A 10 -5.11 -5.40 13.30
CA GLU A 10 -5.75 -6.11 12.20
C GLU A 10 -4.67 -6.75 11.29
N ASN A 11 -5.00 -7.88 10.65
CA ASN A 11 -4.04 -8.63 9.83
C ASN A 11 -3.39 -7.79 8.70
N ASN A 12 -4.13 -6.82 8.16
CA ASN A 12 -3.67 -5.85 7.16
C ASN A 12 -2.68 -4.82 7.76
N GLU A 13 -2.99 -4.24 8.92
CA GLU A 13 -2.15 -3.31 9.69
C GLU A 13 -0.82 -3.99 10.03
N PHE A 14 -0.88 -5.19 10.60
CA PHE A 14 0.30 -5.98 10.93
C PHE A 14 1.18 -6.23 9.70
N ARG A 15 0.58 -6.72 8.59
CA ARG A 15 1.32 -7.01 7.36
C ARG A 15 1.96 -5.77 6.76
N ARG A 16 1.28 -4.62 6.80
CA ARG A 16 1.82 -3.35 6.30
C ARG A 16 2.99 -2.87 7.13
N LEU A 17 2.86 -2.89 8.45
CA LEU A 17 3.94 -2.51 9.35
C LEU A 17 5.14 -3.45 9.15
N GLN A 18 4.91 -4.76 9.05
CA GLN A 18 5.95 -5.75 8.74
C GLN A 18 6.67 -5.44 7.41
N ASN A 19 5.92 -5.15 6.34
CA ASN A 19 6.48 -4.79 5.03
C ASN A 19 7.32 -3.51 5.11
N ALA A 20 6.88 -2.50 5.86
CA ALA A 20 7.66 -1.29 6.09
C ALA A 20 8.96 -1.58 6.81
N CYS A 21 8.93 -2.46 7.82
CA CYS A 21 10.12 -2.89 8.56
C CYS A 21 11.15 -3.59 7.66
N ASP A 22 10.69 -4.39 6.70
CA ASP A 22 11.55 -5.00 5.71
C ASP A 22 12.09 -3.97 4.71
N ALA A 23 11.25 -3.04 4.25
CA ALA A 23 11.64 -1.99 3.31
C ALA A 23 12.63 -0.98 3.91
N VAL A 24 12.62 -0.77 5.24
CA VAL A 24 13.68 -0.02 5.94
C VAL A 24 15.06 -0.65 5.67
N LYS A 25 15.17 -1.96 5.44
CA LYS A 25 16.46 -2.61 5.16
C LYS A 25 17.03 -2.25 3.78
N ASP A 26 16.23 -1.64 2.90
CA ASP A 26 16.61 -1.32 1.52
C ASP A 26 17.52 -0.09 1.38
N ASP A 27 17.88 0.56 2.50
CA ASP A 27 18.87 1.66 2.54
C ASP A 27 19.98 1.39 3.56
N PRO A 28 20.86 0.41 3.27
CA PRO A 28 21.91 0.01 4.19
C PRO A 28 22.95 1.11 4.42
N GLU A 29 23.20 1.97 3.42
CA GLU A 29 24.20 3.04 3.52
C GLU A 29 23.78 4.10 4.55
N ARG A 30 22.52 4.55 4.53
CA ARG A 30 22.00 5.51 5.50
C ARG A 30 22.05 4.96 6.93
N HIS A 31 21.61 3.72 7.14
CA HIS A 31 21.63 3.11 8.48
C HIS A 31 23.06 2.91 9.00
N GLU A 32 24.01 2.58 8.13
CA GLU A 32 25.42 2.46 8.50
C GLU A 32 26.03 3.81 8.91
N GLN A 33 25.67 4.90 8.22
CA GLN A 33 26.11 6.25 8.59
C GLN A 33 25.57 6.67 9.96
N ILE A 34 24.27 6.43 10.22
CA ILE A 34 23.65 6.71 11.51
C ILE A 34 24.29 5.84 12.59
N SER A 35 24.43 4.54 12.36
CA SER A 35 25.07 3.58 13.28
C SER A 35 26.46 4.04 13.72
N LYS A 36 27.30 4.48 12.77
CA LYS A 36 28.64 5.03 13.06
C LYS A 36 28.58 6.30 13.90
N LEU A 37 27.63 7.19 13.63
CA LEU A 37 27.45 8.41 14.42
C LEU A 37 27.03 8.08 15.85
N LEU A 38 26.08 7.15 16.04
CA LEU A 38 25.63 6.73 17.37
C LEU A 38 26.77 6.07 18.15
N GLY A 39 27.57 5.21 17.50
CA GLY A 39 28.77 4.64 18.10
C GLY A 39 29.80 5.69 18.48
N TYR A 40 30.03 6.70 17.64
CA TYR A 40 30.92 7.83 17.97
C TYR A 40 30.42 8.61 19.18
N VAL A 41 29.13 8.98 19.22
CA VAL A 41 28.55 9.74 20.33
C VAL A 41 28.64 8.97 21.63
N ALA A 42 28.28 7.69 21.62
CA ALA A 42 28.28 6.86 22.82
C ALA A 42 29.67 6.67 23.44
N ASN A 43 30.72 6.60 22.62
CA ASN A 43 32.09 6.44 23.11
C ASN A 43 32.79 7.78 23.43
N ALA A 44 32.18 8.93 23.09
CA ALA A 44 32.79 10.22 23.30
C ALA A 44 32.80 10.62 24.78
N ASP A 45 33.99 10.88 25.33
CA ASP A 45 34.16 11.34 26.71
C ASP A 45 33.77 12.83 26.90
N LEU A 46 33.85 13.32 28.14
CA LEU A 46 33.48 14.71 28.44
C LEU A 46 34.34 15.73 27.68
N ASN A 47 35.64 15.48 27.51
CA ASN A 47 36.54 16.41 26.81
C ASN A 47 36.25 16.41 25.31
N GLU A 48 36.03 15.24 24.73
CA GLU A 48 35.63 15.08 23.34
C GLU A 48 34.29 15.78 23.09
N ARG A 49 33.32 15.63 23.99
CA ARG A 49 32.00 16.30 23.89
C ARG A 49 32.06 17.81 24.06
N LYS A 50 33.05 18.35 24.79
CA LYS A 50 33.33 19.80 24.85
C LYS A 50 34.00 20.34 23.58
N SER A 51 34.55 19.47 22.72
CA SER A 51 35.28 19.89 21.53
C SER A 51 34.37 20.52 20.48
N GLY A 52 34.92 21.45 19.69
CA GLY A 52 34.19 22.03 18.56
C GLY A 52 33.89 21.01 17.45
N GLU A 53 34.75 19.98 17.32
CA GLU A 53 34.59 18.90 16.36
C GLU A 53 33.35 18.05 16.66
N PHE A 54 33.19 17.62 17.92
CA PHE A 54 32.01 16.86 18.34
C PHE A 54 30.71 17.61 18.03
N HIS A 55 30.64 18.89 18.41
CA HIS A 55 29.46 19.70 18.16
C HIS A 55 29.20 19.97 16.70
N SER A 56 30.26 20.23 15.91
CA SER A 56 30.14 20.34 14.46
C SER A 56 29.57 19.04 13.87
N ARG A 57 30.00 17.90 14.41
CA ARG A 57 29.51 16.59 13.97
C ARG A 57 28.03 16.38 14.28
N ILE A 58 27.55 16.69 15.48
CA ILE A 58 26.14 16.49 15.85
C ILE A 58 25.18 17.60 15.38
N LEU A 59 25.67 18.79 15.01
CA LEU A 59 24.82 19.91 14.57
C LEU A 59 24.89 20.20 13.05
N ASN A 60 26.00 19.87 12.39
CA ASN A 60 26.29 20.34 11.03
C ASN A 60 26.72 19.23 10.04
N SER A 61 27.08 18.02 10.50
CA SER A 61 27.58 16.96 9.62
C SER A 61 26.54 16.39 8.64
N SER A 62 27.03 15.73 7.59
CA SER A 62 26.21 14.93 6.67
C SER A 62 25.57 13.72 7.32
N GLU A 63 26.18 13.14 8.34
CA GLU A 63 25.67 11.99 9.08
C GLU A 63 24.40 12.37 9.86
N VAL A 64 24.33 13.62 10.32
CA VAL A 64 23.12 14.20 10.90
C VAL A 64 22.08 14.55 9.82
N LYS A 65 22.49 14.77 8.56
CA LYS A 65 21.57 14.86 7.41
C LYS A 65 20.99 13.48 7.06
N ALA A 66 21.74 12.39 7.24
CA ALA A 66 21.21 11.03 7.10
C ALA A 66 20.14 10.75 8.17
N ILE A 67 20.25 11.34 9.36
CA ILE A 67 19.20 11.29 10.39
C ILE A 67 17.93 12.07 9.94
N ALA A 68 18.00 13.01 9.01
CA ALA A 68 16.83 13.84 8.68
C ALA A 68 16.95 14.44 7.26
N ASP A 69 16.08 14.00 6.34
CA ASP A 69 16.14 14.24 4.89
C ASP A 69 15.76 15.67 4.48
N VAL A 70 16.44 16.67 5.06
CA VAL A 70 16.24 18.09 4.75
C VAL A 70 17.56 18.70 4.32
N ARG A 71 17.64 19.20 3.08
CA ARG A 71 18.74 20.06 2.66
C ARG A 71 18.74 21.36 3.49
N PRO A 72 19.79 21.67 4.28
CA PRO A 72 19.89 22.97 4.89
C PRO A 72 20.27 24.00 3.82
N ARG A 73 19.60 25.16 3.82
CA ARG A 73 20.26 26.40 3.39
C ARG A 73 21.42 26.65 4.36
N ASP A 74 22.51 27.25 3.88
CA ASP A 74 23.78 27.42 4.60
C ASP A 74 23.55 28.11 5.96
N ASN A 75 23.48 27.30 7.03
CA ASN A 75 23.13 27.69 8.39
C ASN A 75 24.11 27.03 9.36
N THR A 76 25.41 27.01 9.08
CA THR A 76 26.41 26.44 10.00
C THR A 76 26.28 27.11 11.38
N ILE A 77 25.99 26.33 12.43
CA ILE A 77 26.05 26.85 13.79
C ILE A 77 27.49 26.72 14.26
N VAL A 78 28.02 27.79 14.83
CA VAL A 78 29.30 27.78 15.55
C VAL A 78 28.98 27.91 17.05
N PRO A 79 29.04 26.81 17.81
CA PRO A 79 28.90 26.80 19.27
C PRO A 79 29.98 27.63 19.95
N ASP A 80 29.59 28.44 20.95
CA ASP A 80 30.57 29.03 21.88
C ASP A 80 31.00 28.02 22.96
N GLU A 81 31.95 28.40 23.81
CA GLU A 81 32.48 27.53 24.86
C GLU A 81 31.41 27.17 25.91
N ASP A 82 30.64 28.15 26.38
CA ASP A 82 29.59 27.94 27.39
C ASP A 82 28.52 26.94 26.89
N PHE A 83 28.06 27.09 25.64
CA PHE A 83 27.09 26.18 25.04
C PHE A 83 27.68 24.77 24.86
N ARG A 84 28.98 24.67 24.51
CA ARG A 84 29.65 23.37 24.37
C ARG A 84 29.79 22.65 25.68
N GLU A 85 30.19 23.38 26.71
CA GLU A 85 30.31 22.86 28.08
C GLU A 85 28.97 22.38 28.61
N TRP A 86 27.93 23.20 28.49
CA TRP A 86 26.58 22.85 28.90
C TRP A 86 26.06 21.57 28.24
N LEU A 87 26.10 21.48 26.91
CA LEU A 87 25.54 20.31 26.20
C LEU A 87 26.38 19.05 26.46
N ALA A 88 27.70 19.19 26.60
CA ALA A 88 28.58 18.06 26.95
C ALA A 88 28.22 17.47 28.31
N GLU A 89 28.01 18.32 29.32
CA GLU A 89 27.62 17.89 30.66
C GLU A 89 26.21 17.29 30.69
N VAL A 90 25.25 17.93 30.02
CA VAL A 90 23.87 17.46 29.97
C VAL A 90 23.76 16.12 29.27
N SER A 91 24.47 15.94 28.15
CA SER A 91 24.38 14.71 27.35
C SER A 91 25.09 13.49 27.94
N LEU A 92 25.85 13.66 29.02
CA LEU A 92 26.48 12.57 29.78
C LEU A 92 25.77 12.27 31.10
N LYS A 93 24.84 13.14 31.53
CA LYS A 93 24.05 12.88 32.74
C LYS A 93 23.06 11.74 32.46
N PRO A 94 22.94 10.74 33.36
CA PRO A 94 21.89 9.75 33.28
C PRO A 94 20.53 10.44 33.19
N LEU A 95 19.67 9.94 32.31
CA LEU A 95 18.26 10.24 32.42
C LEU A 95 17.62 9.35 33.51
N PRO A 96 16.50 9.79 34.10
CA PRO A 96 15.71 8.93 34.97
C PRO A 96 15.46 7.55 34.33
N ASP A 97 15.55 6.51 35.17
CA ASP A 97 15.51 5.08 34.83
C ASP A 97 16.72 4.48 34.12
N ASP A 98 17.75 5.27 33.80
CA ASP A 98 19.01 4.70 33.35
C ASP A 98 19.71 3.98 34.52
N SER A 99 20.01 2.69 34.37
CA SER A 99 20.94 2.03 35.30
C SER A 99 22.38 2.47 35.01
N ILE A 100 23.23 2.58 36.03
CA ILE A 100 24.66 2.93 35.85
C ILE A 100 25.35 1.95 34.86
N GLU A 101 24.91 0.70 34.82
CA GLU A 101 25.38 -0.32 33.87
C GLU A 101 24.91 -0.07 32.42
N GLN A 102 23.74 0.54 32.20
CA GLN A 102 23.25 0.94 30.87
C GLN A 102 24.05 2.11 30.28
N ILE A 103 24.68 2.93 31.14
CA ILE A 103 25.48 4.10 30.74
C ILE A 103 26.92 3.70 30.38
N LEU A 104 27.45 2.68 31.06
CA LEU A 104 28.87 2.28 30.95
C LEU A 104 29.13 1.16 29.94
N ASN A 105 28.10 0.44 29.48
CA ASN A 105 28.25 -0.58 28.45
C ASN A 105 27.89 -0.03 27.06
N PRO A 106 28.75 -0.20 26.03
CA PRO A 106 28.29 -0.12 24.66
C PRO A 106 27.16 -1.14 24.50
N ILE A 107 26.17 -0.80 23.67
CA ILE A 107 24.86 -1.44 23.45
C ILE A 107 24.82 -3.00 23.42
N ILE A 108 25.96 -3.68 23.39
CA ILE A 108 26.18 -5.07 23.02
C ILE A 108 25.68 -6.11 24.05
N GLU A 109 25.60 -5.86 25.37
CA GLU A 109 25.32 -6.98 26.30
C GLU A 109 24.17 -6.85 27.30
N ASN A 110 23.57 -5.67 27.55
CA ASN A 110 22.42 -5.59 28.47
C ASN A 110 21.46 -4.48 28.07
N ILE A 111 20.59 -4.78 27.12
CA ILE A 111 19.39 -3.99 26.87
C ILE A 111 18.32 -4.52 27.81
N GLY A 112 18.22 -3.89 28.99
CA GLY A 112 17.14 -4.17 29.92
C GLY A 112 15.80 -3.90 29.26
N VAL A 113 14.86 -4.84 29.42
CA VAL A 113 13.44 -4.63 29.12
C VAL A 113 13.00 -3.42 29.93
N PHE A 114 12.58 -2.35 29.25
CA PHE A 114 11.94 -1.22 29.89
C PHE A 114 10.57 -1.70 30.39
N GLU A 115 10.44 -1.90 31.71
CA GLU A 115 9.13 -2.09 32.33
C GLU A 115 8.59 -0.69 32.67
N PRO A 116 7.47 -0.26 32.07
CA PRO A 116 6.93 1.07 32.31
C PRO A 116 6.43 1.18 33.75
N ASP A 117 7.15 1.95 34.56
CA ASP A 117 6.62 2.58 35.77
C ASP A 117 6.25 4.03 35.38
N ASP A 118 4.95 4.32 35.32
CA ASP A 118 4.38 5.59 34.85
C ASP A 118 4.97 6.83 35.54
N SER A 119 5.43 6.73 36.80
CA SER A 119 6.04 7.86 37.51
C SER A 119 7.43 8.22 36.96
N LYS A 120 8.16 7.19 36.57
CA LYS A 120 9.57 7.17 36.22
C LYS A 120 9.76 7.57 34.75
N THR A 121 8.89 7.05 33.88
CA THR A 121 8.71 7.52 32.50
C THR A 121 8.41 9.02 32.43
N ARG A 122 7.56 9.54 33.32
CA ARG A 122 7.25 10.99 33.37
C ARG A 122 8.46 11.83 33.76
N GLU A 123 9.22 11.43 34.78
CA GLU A 123 10.45 12.15 35.18
C GLU A 123 11.48 12.19 34.04
N ARG A 124 11.61 11.08 33.29
CA ARG A 124 12.47 11.01 32.11
C ARG A 124 12.07 12.02 31.03
N LEU A 125 10.77 12.07 30.72
CA LEU A 125 10.21 12.98 29.73
C LEU A 125 10.37 14.45 30.15
N ASP A 126 10.14 14.77 31.43
CA ASP A 126 10.35 16.12 31.98
C ASP A 126 11.82 16.55 31.87
N ALA A 127 12.76 15.63 32.07
CA ALA A 127 14.19 15.90 31.88
C ALA A 127 14.50 16.22 30.41
N LEU A 128 14.02 15.40 29.49
CA LEU A 128 14.20 15.61 28.05
C LEU A 128 13.56 16.90 27.55
N GLU A 129 12.39 17.28 28.06
CA GLU A 129 11.71 18.53 27.72
C GLU A 129 12.50 19.77 28.17
N LYS A 130 13.11 19.72 29.36
CA LYS A 130 14.02 20.77 29.82
C LYS A 130 15.24 20.88 28.93
N ILE A 131 15.86 19.76 28.57
CA ILE A 131 17.03 19.72 27.68
C ILE A 131 16.67 20.28 26.30
N TYR A 132 15.54 19.85 25.72
CA TYR A 132 15.06 20.35 24.44
C TYR A 132 14.81 21.87 24.47
N SER A 133 14.14 22.35 25.51
CA SER A 133 13.81 23.77 25.65
C SER A 133 15.07 24.64 25.77
N GLU A 134 16.05 24.23 26.57
CA GLU A 134 17.31 24.95 26.71
C GLU A 134 18.15 24.87 25.43
N LEU A 135 18.23 23.71 24.78
CA LEU A 135 18.91 23.56 23.51
C LEU A 135 18.30 24.49 22.45
N ALA A 136 16.97 24.50 22.33
CA ALA A 136 16.26 25.38 21.41
C ALA A 136 16.52 26.86 21.69
N LYS A 137 16.59 27.28 22.97
CA LYS A 137 16.97 28.64 23.36
C LYS A 137 18.39 29.00 22.93
N HIS A 138 19.36 28.14 23.21
CA HIS A 138 20.76 28.35 22.79
C HIS A 138 20.87 28.47 21.26
N LEU A 139 20.17 27.61 20.52
CA LEU A 139 20.18 27.65 19.06
C LEU A 139 19.49 28.89 18.49
N ALA A 140 18.39 29.35 19.10
CA ALA A 140 17.67 30.56 18.68
C ALA A 140 18.50 31.84 18.84
N GLN A 141 19.42 31.89 19.82
CA GLN A 141 20.35 33.02 19.98
C GLN A 141 21.42 33.09 18.87
N LYS A 142 21.60 32.01 18.11
CA LYS A 142 22.66 31.88 17.11
C LYS A 142 22.14 31.89 15.66
N ALA A 143 20.83 31.98 15.46
CA ALA A 143 20.22 32.03 14.13
C ALA A 143 18.88 32.80 14.12
N ASP A 144 18.64 33.58 13.06
CA ASP A 144 17.44 34.41 12.89
C ASP A 144 16.11 33.63 12.76
N ARG A 145 16.17 32.30 12.67
CA ARG A 145 14.99 31.43 12.62
C ARG A 145 15.14 30.29 13.62
N VAL A 146 14.03 29.94 14.25
CA VAL A 146 13.94 28.81 15.19
C VAL A 146 14.40 27.52 14.50
N LEU A 147 15.53 26.98 14.97
CA LEU A 147 16.15 25.76 14.44
C LEU A 147 15.67 24.52 15.20
N ASN A 148 14.36 24.38 15.44
CA ASN A 148 13.77 23.20 16.10
C ASN A 148 14.27 21.91 15.45
N ALA A 149 14.42 21.92 14.13
CA ALA A 149 14.95 20.79 13.39
C ALA A 149 16.38 20.39 13.74
N LYS A 150 17.23 21.36 14.09
CA LYS A 150 18.58 21.06 14.55
C LYS A 150 18.61 20.61 16.00
N ALA A 151 17.73 21.16 16.85
CA ALA A 151 17.57 20.68 18.22
C ALA A 151 17.17 19.21 18.23
N THR A 152 16.10 18.85 17.50
CA THR A 152 15.63 17.47 17.39
C THR A 152 16.69 16.53 16.82
N ARG A 153 17.45 16.95 15.79
CA ARG A 153 18.57 16.17 15.23
C ARG A 153 19.69 15.91 16.22
N ALA A 154 20.09 16.93 16.96
CA ALA A 154 21.12 16.77 17.99
C ALA A 154 20.64 15.81 19.09
N LEU A 155 19.38 15.94 19.52
CA LEU A 155 18.80 15.02 20.51
C LEU A 155 18.63 13.60 19.96
N ALA A 156 18.31 13.42 18.68
CA ALA A 156 18.32 12.09 18.05
C ALA A 156 19.69 11.42 18.10
N ALA A 157 20.77 12.18 17.93
CA ALA A 157 22.13 11.64 18.07
C ALA A 157 22.53 11.38 19.54
N LEU A 158 22.14 12.27 20.46
CA LEU A 158 22.53 12.22 21.88
C LEU A 158 21.67 11.24 22.70
N PHE A 159 20.39 11.10 22.36
CA PHE A 159 19.37 10.31 23.06
C PHE A 159 18.60 9.43 22.06
N PRO A 160 19.28 8.50 21.36
CA PRO A 160 18.69 7.74 20.24
C PRO A 160 17.57 6.77 20.62
N ARG A 161 17.35 6.52 21.91
CA ARG A 161 16.23 5.70 22.41
C ARG A 161 14.95 6.51 22.63
N ASP A 162 15.06 7.83 22.64
CA ASP A 162 13.96 8.74 22.97
C ASP A 162 13.52 9.58 21.76
N PHE A 163 14.34 9.62 20.70
CA PHE A 163 14.12 10.45 19.53
C PHE A 163 14.14 9.66 18.23
N THR A 164 13.14 9.92 17.38
CA THR A 164 13.12 9.45 16.00
C THR A 164 13.94 10.37 15.10
N THR A 165 14.04 10.00 13.83
CA THR A 165 14.66 10.80 12.75
C THR A 165 13.81 11.96 12.24
N LEU A 166 12.54 12.05 12.64
CA LEU A 166 11.65 13.14 12.20
C LEU A 166 12.18 14.48 12.71
N SER A 167 12.31 15.45 11.82
CA SER A 167 13.15 16.62 12.10
C SER A 167 12.38 17.90 12.26
N SER A 168 11.06 17.88 12.21
CA SER A 168 10.28 19.07 12.52
C SER A 168 9.02 18.68 13.24
N GLU A 169 8.54 19.57 14.09
CA GLU A 169 7.26 19.39 14.77
C GLU A 169 6.12 19.19 13.77
N LYS A 170 6.17 19.86 12.60
CA LYS A 170 5.21 19.64 11.51
C LYS A 170 5.27 18.21 10.94
N GLU A 171 6.47 17.66 10.72
CA GLU A 171 6.64 16.27 10.27
C GLU A 171 6.15 15.29 11.33
N LEU A 172 6.42 15.59 12.59
CA LEU A 172 6.03 14.79 13.74
C LEU A 172 4.51 14.75 13.90
N ASP A 173 3.84 15.91 13.86
CA ASP A 173 2.38 16.01 13.95
C ASP A 173 1.71 15.30 12.78
N LYS A 174 2.22 15.49 11.55
CA LYS A 174 1.71 14.81 10.37
C LYS A 174 1.89 13.29 10.46
N PHE A 175 3.06 12.84 10.93
CA PHE A 175 3.31 11.42 11.15
C PHE A 175 2.28 10.83 12.11
N ILE A 176 2.07 11.45 13.28
CA ILE A 176 1.14 10.95 14.29
C ILE A 176 -0.29 10.89 13.74
N GLU A 177 -0.71 11.94 13.04
CA GLU A 177 -2.04 11.97 12.40
C GLU A 177 -2.22 10.81 11.40
N ASP A 178 -1.26 10.63 10.49
CA ASP A 178 -1.35 9.61 9.44
C ASP A 178 -1.13 8.17 10.00
N PHE A 179 -0.29 8.04 11.04
CA PHE A 179 -0.03 6.78 11.75
C PHE A 179 -1.27 6.31 12.51
N ASN A 180 -1.90 7.18 13.31
CA ASN A 180 -3.12 6.82 14.05
C ASN A 180 -4.29 6.45 13.12
N LYS A 181 -4.36 7.07 11.94
CA LYS A 181 -5.33 6.67 10.91
C LYS A 181 -5.04 5.29 10.32
N SER A 182 -3.76 4.91 10.21
CA SER A 182 -3.33 3.69 9.53
C SER A 182 -3.14 2.49 10.45
N TYR A 183 -2.95 2.71 11.74
CA TYR A 183 -2.63 1.72 12.76
C TYR A 183 -3.40 2.03 14.05
N ILE A 184 -4.70 1.77 14.03
CA ILE A 184 -5.63 2.24 15.08
C ILE A 184 -5.27 1.59 16.44
N ALA A 185 -4.85 0.33 16.43
CA ALA A 185 -4.47 -0.39 17.64
C ALA A 185 -3.21 0.16 18.35
N LEU A 186 -2.39 0.95 17.65
CA LEU A 186 -1.12 1.52 18.14
C LEU A 186 -1.23 3.00 18.54
N GLU A 187 -2.44 3.55 18.62
CA GLU A 187 -2.73 4.96 18.86
C GLU A 187 -1.66 5.71 19.70
N ILE A 188 -1.18 6.81 19.12
CA ILE A 188 -0.23 7.76 19.69
C ILE A 188 -1.00 9.01 20.11
N ASP A 189 -0.75 9.54 21.31
CA ASP A 189 -1.37 10.79 21.73
C ASP A 189 -0.76 11.96 20.93
N PRO A 190 -1.55 12.72 20.14
CA PRO A 190 -1.03 13.88 19.42
C PRO A 190 -0.73 15.08 20.34
N GLN A 191 -1.11 15.02 21.62
CA GLN A 191 -0.82 16.06 22.60
C GLN A 191 0.53 15.84 23.28
N GLY A 192 1.09 16.91 23.83
CA GLY A 192 2.36 16.89 24.57
C GLY A 192 3.52 17.55 23.83
N SER A 193 4.68 17.56 24.49
CA SER A 193 5.90 18.21 23.99
C SER A 193 6.56 17.40 22.86
N VAL A 194 7.49 18.03 22.12
CA VAL A 194 8.23 17.36 21.04
C VAL A 194 8.93 16.07 21.52
N PRO A 195 9.67 16.06 22.65
CA PRO A 195 10.27 14.83 23.16
C PRO A 195 9.25 13.74 23.49
N TYR A 196 8.11 14.13 24.07
CA TYR A 196 7.01 13.21 24.40
C TYR A 196 6.51 12.47 23.17
N LYS A 197 6.19 13.21 22.10
CA LYS A 197 5.72 12.67 20.82
C LYS A 197 6.73 11.69 20.21
N HIS A 198 8.02 12.04 20.19
CA HIS A 198 9.04 11.14 19.67
C HIS A 198 9.13 9.83 20.46
N ARG A 199 9.11 9.91 21.79
CA ARG A 199 9.21 8.75 22.66
C ARG A 199 8.01 7.83 22.49
N GLN A 200 6.79 8.37 22.42
CA GLN A 200 5.59 7.57 22.17
C GLN A 200 5.65 6.81 20.85
N ILE A 201 6.13 7.45 19.77
CA ILE A 201 6.30 6.77 18.48
C ILE A 201 7.22 5.55 18.64
N LEU A 202 8.37 5.72 19.29
CA LEU A 202 9.31 4.62 19.51
C LEU A 202 8.70 3.54 20.40
N GLU A 203 7.99 3.90 21.47
CA GLU A 203 7.32 2.93 22.36
C GLU A 203 6.28 2.09 21.61
N ARG A 204 5.45 2.70 20.76
CA ARG A 204 4.47 1.96 19.93
C ARG A 204 5.11 1.06 18.90
N LEU A 205 6.26 1.46 18.35
CA LEU A 205 7.03 0.59 17.46
C LEU A 205 7.69 -0.55 18.25
N ASP A 206 8.21 -0.28 19.45
CA ASP A 206 8.83 -1.29 20.31
C ASP A 206 7.84 -2.39 20.71
N GLU A 207 6.57 -2.04 20.98
CA GLU A 207 5.47 -2.98 21.21
C GLU A 207 5.29 -3.98 20.05
N PHE A 208 5.61 -3.58 18.81
CA PHE A 208 5.49 -4.43 17.62
C PHE A 208 6.69 -5.36 17.41
N PHE A 209 7.91 -4.93 17.71
CA PHE A 209 9.12 -5.69 17.36
C PHE A 209 9.49 -6.81 18.34
N GLU A 210 8.72 -6.99 19.43
CA GLU A 210 8.92 -7.96 20.53
C GLU A 210 10.30 -7.93 21.22
N SER A 211 11.25 -7.14 20.71
CA SER A 211 12.62 -7.06 21.18
C SER A 211 13.22 -5.66 20.92
N SER A 212 13.95 -5.20 21.93
CA SER A 212 14.70 -3.95 21.86
C SER A 212 15.91 -4.08 20.92
N PRO A 213 16.32 -2.97 20.25
CA PRO A 213 17.46 -3.00 19.33
C PRO A 213 18.76 -3.46 19.99
N LYS A 214 19.46 -4.43 19.36
CA LYS A 214 20.65 -5.13 19.90
C LYS A 214 21.97 -4.46 19.60
N ASP A 215 22.01 -3.57 18.62
CA ASP A 215 23.18 -2.82 18.21
C ASP A 215 22.79 -1.44 17.65
N TYR A 216 23.80 -0.63 17.31
CA TYR A 216 23.57 0.70 16.73
C TYR A 216 22.90 0.66 15.36
N LEU A 217 23.02 -0.45 14.62
CA LEU A 217 22.41 -0.59 13.30
C LEU A 217 20.91 -0.86 13.42
N GLU A 218 20.50 -1.74 14.32
CA GLU A 218 19.09 -1.97 14.67
C GLU A 218 18.47 -0.72 15.28
N LEU A 219 19.20 0.01 16.12
CA LEU A 219 18.73 1.28 16.68
C LEU A 219 18.55 2.33 15.58
N ALA A 220 19.51 2.46 14.66
CA ALA A 220 19.39 3.32 13.49
C ALA A 220 18.17 2.98 12.63
N ARG A 221 17.89 1.68 12.39
CA ARG A 221 16.69 1.23 11.67
C ARG A 221 15.41 1.62 12.42
N ARG A 222 15.35 1.40 13.74
CA ARG A 222 14.20 1.75 14.59
C ARG A 222 13.91 3.25 14.53
N MET A 223 14.93 4.09 14.67
CA MET A 223 14.80 5.55 14.60
C MET A 223 14.37 6.06 13.22
N THR A 224 14.75 5.35 12.15
CA THR A 224 14.49 5.74 10.75
C THR A 224 13.14 5.26 10.23
N LEU A 225 12.55 4.24 10.85
CA LEU A 225 11.28 3.65 10.43
C LEU A 225 10.13 4.68 10.32
N PRO A 226 9.92 5.63 11.26
CA PRO A 226 8.88 6.66 11.11
C PRO A 226 8.98 7.47 9.81
N PHE A 227 10.19 7.91 9.45
CA PHE A 227 10.42 8.61 8.20
C PHE A 227 10.13 7.72 6.99
N ARG A 228 10.56 6.46 7.03
CA ARG A 228 10.34 5.48 5.96
C ARG A 228 8.86 5.16 5.75
N LEU A 229 8.09 5.09 6.83
CA LEU A 229 6.65 4.92 6.77
C LEU A 229 5.98 6.07 5.99
N MET A 230 6.41 7.32 6.24
CA MET A 230 5.91 8.49 5.50
C MET A 230 6.34 8.47 4.03
N ASP A 231 7.61 8.25 3.77
CA ASP A 231 8.22 8.38 2.43
C ASP A 231 7.74 7.30 1.46
N GLN A 232 7.60 6.07 1.93
CA GLN A 232 7.20 4.92 1.11
C GLN A 232 5.69 4.67 1.07
N GLY A 233 4.88 5.58 1.64
CA GLY A 233 3.42 5.53 1.55
C GLY A 233 2.77 4.48 2.46
N TYR A 234 3.43 4.05 3.53
CA TYR A 234 2.86 3.10 4.49
C TYR A 234 1.91 3.74 5.52
N LEU A 235 1.68 5.06 5.45
CA LEU A 235 0.76 5.81 6.33
C LEU A 235 -0.56 6.21 5.65
N THR A 236 -0.93 5.58 4.54
CA THR A 236 -2.25 5.79 3.93
C THR A 236 -3.19 4.71 4.43
N PRO A 237 -4.23 4.98 5.25
CA PRO A 237 -5.19 3.93 5.62
C PRO A 237 -5.72 3.28 4.34
N GLU A 238 -5.64 1.95 4.29
CA GLU A 238 -6.43 1.24 3.29
C GLU A 238 -7.91 1.51 3.64
N PRO A 239 -8.79 1.72 2.65
CA PRO A 239 -10.20 1.89 2.95
C PRO A 239 -10.65 0.70 3.80
N LEU A 240 -11.18 0.98 5.00
CA LEU A 240 -11.79 0.01 5.90
C LEU A 240 -12.66 -0.92 5.08
N SER A 241 -12.17 -2.14 4.84
CA SER A 241 -12.89 -3.16 4.10
C SER A 241 -13.99 -3.66 5.03
N THR A 242 -15.23 -3.30 4.72
CA THR A 242 -16.39 -4.01 5.26
C THR A 242 -16.37 -5.44 4.74
N ASP A 243 -16.26 -6.37 5.69
CA ASP A 243 -16.45 -7.82 5.61
C ASP A 243 -15.44 -8.69 4.84
N ASP A 244 -15.14 -9.79 5.54
CA ASP A 244 -14.27 -10.92 5.21
C ASP A 244 -14.54 -11.53 3.82
N SER A 245 -13.50 -11.64 2.98
CA SER A 245 -13.20 -12.80 2.08
C SER A 245 -12.27 -12.48 0.89
N ASP A 246 -11.92 -11.24 0.60
CA ASP A 246 -11.03 -10.93 -0.53
C ASP A 246 -9.56 -10.81 -0.10
N GLU A 247 -8.78 -11.88 -0.31
CA GLU A 247 -7.32 -11.80 -0.42
C GLU A 247 -6.97 -10.64 -1.36
N MET A 248 -6.35 -9.59 -0.83
CA MET A 248 -6.01 -8.36 -1.56
C MET A 248 -5.39 -8.65 -2.94
N ILE A 249 -6.24 -8.61 -3.96
CA ILE A 249 -5.81 -8.65 -5.34
C ILE A 249 -5.25 -7.25 -5.61
N GLY A 250 -3.92 -7.14 -5.74
CA GLY A 250 -3.28 -5.91 -6.19
C GLY A 250 -3.87 -5.40 -7.53
N PRO A 251 -3.38 -4.28 -8.09
CA PRO A 251 -3.98 -3.68 -9.29
C PRO A 251 -4.23 -4.75 -10.37
N LEU A 252 -5.49 -4.95 -10.76
CA LEU A 252 -5.92 -6.04 -11.66
C LEU A 252 -5.30 -5.92 -13.06
N ASN A 253 -4.89 -4.72 -13.44
CA ASN A 253 -4.25 -4.41 -14.72
C ASN A 253 -2.76 -4.13 -14.48
N ILE A 254 -1.89 -5.04 -14.91
CA ILE A 254 -0.44 -4.98 -14.65
C ILE A 254 0.34 -5.02 -15.97
N ILE A 255 1.29 -4.09 -16.13
CA ILE A 255 2.26 -4.09 -17.22
C ILE A 255 3.64 -4.44 -16.65
N LEU A 256 4.18 -5.60 -17.04
CA LEU A 256 5.56 -5.97 -16.76
C LEU A 256 6.47 -5.42 -17.87
N TYR A 257 7.34 -4.47 -17.54
CA TYR A 257 8.27 -3.83 -18.50
C TYR A 257 9.74 -4.12 -18.15
N GLY A 258 10.64 -3.95 -19.13
CA GLY A 258 12.08 -4.15 -18.96
C GLY A 258 12.78 -4.74 -20.19
N PRO A 259 14.11 -4.92 -20.14
CA PRO A 259 14.92 -5.42 -21.27
C PRO A 259 14.45 -6.77 -21.83
N PRO A 260 14.66 -7.08 -23.12
CA PRO A 260 14.39 -8.41 -23.67
C PRO A 260 15.20 -9.48 -22.93
N GLY A 261 14.62 -10.67 -22.73
CA GLY A 261 15.28 -11.78 -22.02
C GLY A 261 15.16 -11.78 -20.50
N THR A 262 14.54 -10.78 -19.87
CA THR A 262 14.38 -10.72 -18.39
C THR A 262 13.21 -11.55 -17.83
N GLY A 263 12.70 -12.52 -18.57
CA GLY A 263 11.67 -13.44 -18.08
C GLY A 263 10.25 -12.86 -17.94
N LYS A 264 9.94 -11.68 -18.50
CA LYS A 264 8.60 -11.06 -18.41
C LYS A 264 7.45 -12.02 -18.77
N THR A 265 7.56 -12.73 -19.89
CA THR A 265 6.55 -13.71 -20.32
C THR A 265 6.36 -14.83 -19.29
N TYR A 266 7.45 -15.27 -18.66
CA TYR A 266 7.40 -16.26 -17.59
C TYR A 266 6.68 -15.72 -16.36
N SER A 267 7.01 -14.50 -15.93
CA SER A 267 6.35 -13.82 -14.82
C SER A 267 4.85 -13.61 -15.07
N THR A 268 4.42 -13.32 -16.31
CA THR A 268 2.99 -13.22 -16.65
C THR A 268 2.24 -14.54 -16.46
N THR A 269 2.83 -15.67 -16.85
CA THR A 269 2.24 -17.01 -16.63
C THR A 269 2.03 -17.29 -15.14
N GLN A 270 3.04 -17.00 -14.32
CA GLN A 270 2.95 -17.16 -12.87
C GLN A 270 1.88 -16.24 -12.27
N LYS A 271 1.88 -14.96 -12.66
CA LYS A 271 0.95 -13.96 -12.14
C LYS A 271 -0.51 -14.31 -12.45
N ALA A 272 -0.80 -14.81 -13.65
CA ALA A 272 -2.14 -15.24 -14.02
C ALA A 272 -2.66 -16.37 -13.11
N LEU A 273 -1.81 -17.34 -12.77
CA LEU A 273 -2.17 -18.41 -11.83
C LEU A 273 -2.31 -17.90 -10.41
N GLU A 274 -1.49 -16.94 -10.00
CA GLU A 274 -1.55 -16.26 -8.72
C GLU A 274 -2.91 -15.60 -8.50
N LEU A 275 -3.47 -14.97 -9.54
CA LEU A 275 -4.80 -14.35 -9.53
C LEU A 275 -5.94 -15.36 -9.43
N ILE A 276 -5.77 -16.57 -10.00
CA ILE A 276 -6.83 -17.59 -10.03
C ILE A 276 -6.80 -18.50 -8.80
N LEU A 277 -5.61 -18.81 -8.30
CA LEU A 277 -5.40 -19.83 -7.26
C LEU A 277 -5.02 -19.26 -5.90
N GLY A 278 -4.51 -18.03 -5.86
CA GLY A 278 -3.82 -17.46 -4.71
C GLY A 278 -2.31 -17.77 -4.73
N LYS A 279 -1.52 -16.85 -4.16
CA LYS A 279 -0.04 -16.88 -4.19
C LYS A 279 0.53 -18.11 -3.50
N ASP A 280 -0.07 -18.53 -2.39
CA ASP A 280 0.44 -19.64 -1.58
C ASP A 280 0.34 -21.00 -2.28
N LYS A 281 -0.67 -21.18 -3.14
CA LYS A 281 -0.86 -22.43 -3.89
C LYS A 281 0.18 -22.64 -5.00
N ILE A 282 0.86 -21.56 -5.43
CA ILE A 282 1.85 -21.65 -6.51
C ILE A 282 3.30 -21.45 -6.06
N LYS A 283 3.53 -20.95 -4.84
CA LYS A 283 4.86 -20.58 -4.30
C LYS A 283 5.91 -21.69 -4.39
N ASN A 284 5.50 -22.95 -4.26
CA ASN A 284 6.39 -24.12 -4.23
C ASN A 284 6.37 -24.97 -5.50
N LEU A 285 5.68 -24.53 -6.56
CA LEU A 285 5.56 -25.30 -7.80
C LEU A 285 6.79 -25.15 -8.69
N LYS A 286 7.19 -26.24 -9.35
CA LYS A 286 8.24 -26.24 -10.36
C LYS A 286 7.72 -25.65 -11.68
N LEU A 287 8.66 -25.24 -12.52
CA LEU A 287 8.39 -24.61 -13.81
C LEU A 287 7.43 -25.41 -14.71
N ASP A 288 7.62 -26.73 -14.79
CA ASP A 288 6.78 -27.58 -15.65
C ASP A 288 5.35 -27.74 -15.11
N GLU A 289 5.20 -27.68 -13.78
CA GLU A 289 3.90 -27.70 -13.10
C GLU A 289 3.13 -26.40 -13.35
N ILE A 290 3.82 -25.26 -13.25
CA ILE A 290 3.27 -23.93 -13.60
C ILE A 290 2.78 -23.91 -15.04
N LYS A 291 3.58 -24.39 -16.00
CA LYS A 291 3.18 -24.45 -17.42
C LYS A 291 1.98 -25.37 -17.64
N SER A 292 1.95 -26.52 -16.96
CA SER A 292 0.83 -27.47 -17.05
C SER A 292 -0.47 -26.87 -16.52
N LEU A 293 -0.41 -26.21 -15.35
CA LEU A 293 -1.54 -25.51 -14.75
C LEU A 293 -2.03 -24.36 -15.64
N PHE A 294 -1.12 -23.54 -16.16
CA PHE A 294 -1.48 -22.46 -17.07
C PHE A 294 -2.26 -22.97 -18.28
N ARG A 295 -1.78 -24.05 -18.92
CA ARG A 295 -2.50 -24.71 -20.04
C ARG A 295 -3.86 -25.27 -19.62
N LYS A 296 -3.98 -25.79 -18.39
CA LYS A 296 -5.26 -26.26 -17.84
C LYS A 296 -6.27 -25.12 -17.73
N TYR A 297 -5.85 -23.97 -17.18
CA TYR A 297 -6.72 -22.80 -17.03
C TYR A 297 -7.01 -22.09 -18.35
N GLN A 298 -6.09 -22.17 -19.31
CA GLN A 298 -6.35 -21.74 -20.69
C GLN A 298 -7.42 -22.61 -21.36
N LYS A 299 -7.35 -23.94 -21.21
CA LYS A 299 -8.39 -24.86 -21.73
C LYS A 299 -9.75 -24.67 -21.07
N LYS A 300 -9.78 -24.23 -19.81
CA LYS A 300 -11.01 -23.87 -19.09
C LYS A 300 -11.60 -22.53 -19.54
N GLY A 301 -10.90 -21.75 -20.38
CA GLY A 301 -11.35 -20.43 -20.81
C GLY A 301 -11.16 -19.32 -19.77
N GLN A 302 -10.52 -19.62 -18.63
CA GLN A 302 -10.21 -18.65 -17.56
C GLN A 302 -8.92 -17.85 -17.82
N ILE A 303 -8.14 -18.25 -18.83
CA ILE A 303 -6.97 -17.52 -19.32
C ILE A 303 -7.04 -17.43 -20.84
N GLU A 304 -6.95 -16.22 -21.39
CA GLU A 304 -6.68 -15.97 -22.81
C GLU A 304 -5.28 -15.36 -22.94
N PHE A 305 -4.43 -15.94 -23.79
CA PHE A 305 -3.07 -15.46 -24.01
C PHE A 305 -2.92 -14.91 -25.42
N VAL A 306 -2.64 -13.61 -25.52
CA VAL A 306 -2.53 -12.89 -26.80
C VAL A 306 -1.19 -12.16 -26.91
N THR A 307 -0.71 -12.00 -28.14
CA THR A 307 0.50 -11.23 -28.45
C THR A 307 0.13 -10.12 -29.41
N PHE A 308 0.32 -8.87 -29.02
CA PHE A 308 0.03 -7.72 -29.87
C PHE A 308 1.10 -7.53 -30.94
N HIS A 309 0.67 -7.14 -32.13
CA HIS A 309 1.51 -6.72 -33.26
C HIS A 309 0.87 -5.51 -33.94
N GLN A 310 1.60 -4.81 -34.81
CA GLN A 310 1.13 -3.55 -35.42
C GLN A 310 -0.19 -3.68 -36.19
N SER A 311 -0.48 -4.85 -36.75
CA SER A 311 -1.76 -5.13 -37.44
C SER A 311 -2.85 -5.70 -36.52
N TYR A 312 -2.67 -5.76 -35.19
CA TYR A 312 -3.66 -6.31 -34.25
C TYR A 312 -4.59 -5.19 -33.81
N GLY A 313 -5.85 -5.26 -34.22
CA GLY A 313 -6.79 -4.15 -34.11
C GLY A 313 -7.93 -4.37 -33.10
N TYR A 314 -8.85 -3.43 -33.12
CA TYR A 314 -10.09 -3.49 -32.34
C TYR A 314 -10.96 -4.69 -32.74
N GLU A 315 -10.98 -5.03 -34.03
CA GLU A 315 -11.83 -6.07 -34.62
C GLU A 315 -11.46 -7.48 -34.14
N GLU A 316 -10.18 -7.72 -33.83
CA GLU A 316 -9.70 -8.96 -33.23
C GLU A 316 -9.83 -8.96 -31.70
N PHE A 317 -9.64 -7.80 -31.06
CA PHE A 317 -9.57 -7.71 -29.61
C PHE A 317 -10.94 -7.58 -28.94
N VAL A 318 -11.81 -6.71 -29.44
CA VAL A 318 -13.11 -6.37 -28.82
C VAL A 318 -14.27 -6.94 -29.61
N GLU A 319 -14.48 -6.53 -30.86
CA GLU A 319 -15.50 -7.06 -31.77
C GLU A 319 -15.31 -6.53 -33.18
N GLY A 320 -15.66 -7.34 -34.19
CA GLY A 320 -15.54 -6.96 -35.60
C GLY A 320 -16.52 -7.72 -36.48
N LEU A 321 -16.85 -7.13 -37.63
CA LEU A 321 -17.69 -7.78 -38.66
C LEU A 321 -16.86 -8.85 -39.37
N ARG A 322 -17.34 -10.10 -39.37
CA ARG A 322 -16.69 -11.22 -40.05
C ARG A 322 -17.64 -11.88 -41.04
N PRO A 323 -17.13 -12.27 -42.23
CA PRO A 323 -17.93 -13.01 -43.19
C PRO A 323 -18.25 -14.41 -42.64
N VAL A 324 -19.50 -14.84 -42.80
CA VAL A 324 -19.97 -16.19 -42.48
C VAL A 324 -20.53 -16.80 -43.76
N LEU A 325 -20.23 -18.08 -44.00
CA LEU A 325 -20.76 -18.83 -45.13
C LEU A 325 -22.01 -19.59 -44.68
N ASN A 326 -23.12 -19.46 -45.40
CA ASN A 326 -24.30 -20.29 -45.19
C ASN A 326 -24.10 -21.66 -45.87
N GLU A 327 -24.27 -22.75 -45.11
CA GLU A 327 -24.12 -24.12 -45.63
C GLU A 327 -25.37 -24.63 -46.39
N VAL A 328 -26.45 -23.85 -46.43
CA VAL A 328 -27.80 -24.35 -46.81
C VAL A 328 -28.32 -23.78 -48.14
N GLU A 329 -27.88 -22.59 -48.56
CA GLU A 329 -28.26 -21.98 -49.84
C GLU A 329 -27.03 -21.29 -50.46
N ASP A 330 -26.88 -21.43 -51.78
CA ASP A 330 -25.74 -21.01 -52.60
C ASP A 330 -24.98 -19.77 -52.08
N ASN A 331 -23.77 -19.98 -51.57
CA ASN A 331 -22.60 -19.08 -51.60
C ASN A 331 -22.76 -17.60 -51.20
N ASP A 332 -23.86 -17.19 -50.57
CA ASP A 332 -24.05 -15.81 -50.10
C ASP A 332 -23.21 -15.57 -48.84
N VAL A 333 -22.31 -14.58 -48.92
CA VAL A 333 -21.47 -14.11 -47.81
C VAL A 333 -22.23 -13.02 -47.07
N HIS A 334 -22.64 -13.28 -45.84
CA HIS A 334 -23.16 -12.25 -44.94
C HIS A 334 -22.15 -11.92 -43.84
N TYR A 335 -22.21 -10.70 -43.33
CA TYR A 335 -21.32 -10.22 -42.27
C TYR A 335 -22.01 -10.28 -40.92
N GLU A 336 -21.39 -10.98 -39.97
CA GLU A 336 -21.86 -11.05 -38.59
C GLU A 336 -20.89 -10.32 -37.67
N LEU A 337 -21.43 -9.58 -36.69
CA LEU A 337 -20.62 -9.00 -35.63
C LEU A 337 -20.16 -10.11 -34.69
N GLN A 338 -18.86 -10.39 -34.68
CA GLN A 338 -18.26 -11.41 -33.82
C GLN A 338 -17.45 -10.78 -32.69
N ALA A 339 -17.63 -11.29 -31.47
CA ALA A 339 -16.87 -10.85 -30.31
C ALA A 339 -15.39 -11.23 -30.44
N GLY A 340 -14.50 -10.27 -30.19
CA GLY A 340 -13.06 -10.44 -30.08
C GLY A 340 -12.65 -11.11 -28.76
N VAL A 341 -11.35 -11.40 -28.61
CA VAL A 341 -10.82 -12.19 -27.48
C VAL A 341 -11.15 -11.58 -26.10
N PHE A 342 -11.03 -10.27 -25.95
CA PHE A 342 -11.29 -9.57 -24.69
C PHE A 342 -12.77 -9.59 -24.34
N LYS A 343 -13.65 -9.33 -25.33
CA LYS A 343 -15.10 -9.38 -25.10
C LYS A 343 -15.56 -10.78 -24.74
N ARG A 344 -15.02 -11.82 -25.38
CA ARG A 344 -15.35 -13.22 -25.05
C ARG A 344 -14.95 -13.59 -23.62
N ILE A 345 -13.71 -13.31 -23.19
CA ILE A 345 -13.29 -13.64 -21.81
C ILE A 345 -14.05 -12.82 -20.76
N ALA A 346 -14.37 -11.55 -21.03
CA ALA A 346 -15.17 -10.72 -20.13
C ALA A 346 -16.61 -11.26 -19.98
N LEU A 347 -17.24 -11.71 -21.07
CA LEU A 347 -18.57 -12.31 -21.02
C LEU A 347 -18.57 -13.65 -20.28
N ARG A 348 -17.56 -14.51 -20.52
CA ARG A 348 -17.41 -15.76 -19.76
C ARG A 348 -17.25 -15.51 -18.26
N ALA A 349 -16.38 -14.58 -17.88
CA ALA A 349 -16.18 -14.23 -16.48
C ALA A 349 -17.47 -13.69 -15.82
N ALA A 350 -18.22 -12.83 -16.53
CA ALA A 350 -19.51 -12.34 -16.05
C ALA A 350 -20.54 -13.47 -15.88
N ALA A 351 -20.58 -14.43 -16.82
CA ALA A 351 -21.46 -15.60 -16.72
C ALA A 351 -21.08 -16.52 -15.55
N GLU A 352 -19.78 -16.80 -15.34
CA GLU A 352 -19.29 -17.58 -14.20
C GLU A 352 -19.66 -16.91 -12.86
N GLY A 353 -19.45 -15.59 -12.72
CA GLY A 353 -19.78 -14.87 -11.48
C GLY A 353 -21.28 -14.87 -11.16
N LEU A 354 -22.16 -14.92 -12.17
CA LEU A 354 -23.60 -15.05 -11.95
C LEU A 354 -23.97 -16.44 -11.42
N LYS A 355 -23.26 -17.51 -11.81
CA LYS A 355 -23.50 -18.88 -11.32
C LYS A 355 -23.16 -19.03 -9.84
N GLU A 356 -22.11 -18.37 -9.34
CA GLU A 356 -21.73 -18.44 -7.92
C GLU A 356 -22.74 -17.77 -6.98
N SER A 357 -23.51 -16.80 -7.48
CA SER A 357 -24.56 -16.11 -6.71
C SER A 357 -25.89 -16.86 -6.59
N ALA A 358 -26.08 -17.92 -7.39
CA ALA A 358 -27.30 -18.74 -7.41
C ALA A 358 -26.98 -20.16 -6.90
N ALA A 359 -27.44 -20.50 -5.71
CA ALA A 359 -27.19 -21.83 -5.13
C ALA A 359 -27.91 -22.98 -5.87
N GLU A 360 -27.16 -24.08 -6.01
CA GLU A 360 -27.51 -25.51 -6.13
C GLU A 360 -28.07 -26.17 -7.40
N GLN A 361 -28.40 -25.46 -8.46
CA GLN A 361 -28.56 -26.10 -9.79
C GLN A 361 -27.94 -25.19 -10.85
N ASP A 362 -27.17 -25.75 -11.78
CA ASP A 362 -26.72 -25.06 -13.00
C ASP A 362 -27.82 -25.29 -14.05
N PRO A 363 -28.85 -24.42 -14.13
CA PRO A 363 -29.89 -24.60 -15.13
C PRO A 363 -29.31 -24.48 -16.54
N ASP A 364 -29.70 -25.40 -17.41
CA ASP A 364 -29.36 -25.37 -18.82
C ASP A 364 -29.78 -24.02 -19.46
N PHE A 365 -28.99 -23.55 -20.43
CA PHE A 365 -29.23 -22.28 -21.12
C PHE A 365 -30.67 -22.19 -21.62
N ASP A 366 -31.19 -23.29 -22.18
CA ASP A 366 -32.53 -23.30 -22.75
C ASP A 366 -33.59 -23.03 -21.69
N TYR A 367 -33.44 -23.56 -20.47
CA TYR A 367 -34.34 -23.30 -19.34
C TYR A 367 -34.31 -21.83 -18.90
N LEU A 368 -33.11 -21.27 -18.71
CA LEU A 368 -32.98 -19.86 -18.29
C LEU A 368 -33.50 -18.89 -19.35
N TRP A 369 -33.23 -19.20 -20.62
CA TRP A 369 -33.72 -18.42 -21.75
C TRP A 369 -35.24 -18.42 -21.79
N ASP A 370 -35.86 -19.59 -21.68
CA ASP A 370 -37.31 -19.71 -21.75
C ASP A 370 -37.97 -18.98 -20.56
N ARG A 371 -37.40 -19.08 -19.35
CA ARG A 371 -37.86 -18.32 -18.17
C ARG A 371 -37.75 -16.80 -18.36
N LEU A 372 -36.64 -16.31 -18.89
CA LEU A 372 -36.45 -14.89 -19.19
C LEU A 372 -37.46 -14.39 -20.24
N VAL A 373 -37.72 -15.20 -21.27
CA VAL A 373 -38.72 -14.89 -22.30
C VAL A 373 -40.12 -14.83 -21.72
N GLU A 374 -40.47 -15.74 -20.80
CA GLU A 374 -41.75 -15.71 -20.08
C GLU A 374 -41.86 -14.46 -19.18
N GLU A 375 -40.83 -14.16 -18.38
CA GLU A 375 -40.80 -12.96 -17.54
C GLU A 375 -40.99 -11.67 -18.35
N ILE A 376 -40.35 -11.56 -19.53
CA ILE A 376 -40.51 -10.39 -20.43
C ILE A 376 -41.92 -10.34 -21.06
N ARG A 377 -42.57 -11.49 -21.29
CA ARG A 377 -43.94 -11.53 -21.81
C ARG A 377 -44.98 -11.13 -20.76
N GLU A 378 -44.74 -11.50 -19.51
CA GLU A 378 -45.61 -11.15 -18.38
C GLU A 378 -45.46 -9.68 -17.97
N ASP A 379 -44.25 -9.13 -18.06
CA ASP A 379 -43.93 -7.73 -17.75
C ASP A 379 -43.72 -6.91 -19.03
N SER A 380 -44.84 -6.53 -19.67
CA SER A 380 -44.85 -5.82 -20.97
C SER A 380 -44.16 -4.46 -20.97
N GLU A 381 -43.80 -3.93 -19.80
CA GLU A 381 -43.15 -2.63 -19.62
C GLU A 381 -41.75 -2.76 -18.97
N ARG A 382 -41.10 -3.93 -19.06
CA ARG A 382 -39.77 -4.13 -18.47
C ARG A 382 -38.74 -3.17 -19.09
N ILE A 383 -38.39 -2.13 -18.33
CA ILE A 383 -37.37 -1.14 -18.69
C ILE A 383 -36.03 -1.56 -18.09
N VAL A 384 -35.00 -1.60 -18.93
CA VAL A 384 -33.61 -1.76 -18.49
C VAL A 384 -32.79 -0.53 -18.79
N LYS A 385 -31.85 -0.20 -17.90
CA LYS A 385 -30.87 0.87 -18.10
C LYS A 385 -29.63 0.31 -18.78
N GLY A 386 -29.32 0.83 -19.96
CA GLY A 386 -28.08 0.57 -20.65
C GLY A 386 -26.88 1.20 -19.93
N LYS A 387 -25.67 0.73 -20.25
CA LYS A 387 -24.40 1.17 -19.64
C LYS A 387 -24.15 2.68 -19.69
N LYS A 388 -24.70 3.38 -20.68
CA LYS A 388 -24.60 4.86 -20.85
C LYS A 388 -25.81 5.62 -20.28
N GLY A 389 -26.68 4.97 -19.51
CA GLY A 389 -27.84 5.57 -18.86
C GLY A 389 -29.11 5.65 -19.69
N GLY A 390 -29.11 5.21 -20.96
CA GLY A 390 -30.32 5.13 -21.77
C GLY A 390 -31.27 4.03 -21.29
N GLU A 391 -32.57 4.28 -21.32
CA GLU A 391 -33.60 3.32 -20.93
C GLU A 391 -34.15 2.58 -22.16
N TYR A 392 -34.41 1.28 -22.03
CA TYR A 392 -34.90 0.43 -23.11
C TYR A 392 -36.00 -0.51 -22.63
N PHE A 393 -37.08 -0.62 -23.40
CA PHE A 393 -38.08 -1.66 -23.25
C PHE A 393 -37.59 -2.96 -23.87
N PHE A 394 -37.76 -4.07 -23.15
CA PHE A 394 -37.60 -5.41 -23.70
C PHE A 394 -38.93 -5.91 -24.28
N ARG A 395 -38.88 -6.48 -25.49
CA ARG A 395 -40.03 -7.16 -26.11
C ARG A 395 -39.59 -8.46 -26.76
N ILE A 396 -40.49 -9.43 -26.81
CA ILE A 396 -40.28 -10.68 -27.53
C ILE A 396 -40.84 -10.53 -28.94
N SER A 397 -40.04 -10.86 -29.96
CA SER A 397 -40.50 -10.93 -31.35
C SER A 397 -41.31 -12.20 -31.62
N ASP A 398 -42.05 -12.22 -32.73
CA ASP A 398 -42.76 -13.41 -33.21
C ASP A 398 -41.81 -14.60 -33.45
N SER A 399 -40.54 -14.31 -33.80
CA SER A 399 -39.46 -15.29 -33.94
C SER A 399 -38.83 -15.75 -32.62
N GLY A 400 -39.36 -15.34 -31.47
CA GLY A 400 -38.86 -15.73 -30.14
C GLY A 400 -37.54 -15.06 -29.73
N SER A 401 -37.14 -13.97 -30.38
CA SER A 401 -35.92 -13.22 -30.06
C SER A 401 -36.23 -12.04 -29.13
N ILE A 402 -35.27 -11.67 -28.26
CA ILE A 402 -35.42 -10.49 -27.40
C ILE A 402 -35.03 -9.26 -28.21
N LYS A 403 -35.95 -8.31 -28.34
CA LYS A 403 -35.75 -7.01 -28.98
C LYS A 403 -35.73 -5.92 -27.93
N THR A 404 -34.90 -4.90 -28.17
CA THR A 404 -34.86 -3.70 -27.36
C THR A 404 -35.39 -2.50 -28.14
N LEU A 405 -36.18 -1.66 -27.47
CA LEU A 405 -36.68 -0.39 -28.00
C LEU A 405 -36.29 0.71 -27.02
N ARG A 406 -35.64 1.77 -27.48
CA ARG A 406 -35.23 2.87 -26.62
C ARG A 406 -36.47 3.65 -26.13
N CYS A 407 -36.49 4.02 -24.85
CA CYS A 407 -37.52 4.88 -24.28
C CYS A 407 -37.20 6.33 -24.66
N GLU A 408 -37.69 6.82 -25.80
CA GLU A 408 -37.66 8.25 -26.12
C GLU A 408 -38.98 8.90 -25.70
N ARG A 409 -38.90 10.01 -24.96
CA ARG A 409 -40.03 10.94 -24.81
C ARG A 409 -39.91 11.90 -25.97
N ASP A 410 -40.77 11.79 -26.97
CA ASP A 410 -41.35 12.92 -27.68
C ASP A 410 -42.69 12.46 -28.28
N GLU A 411 -43.74 13.22 -27.99
CA GLU A 411 -45.02 13.15 -28.67
C GLU A 411 -44.81 13.75 -30.07
N GLU A 412 -45.38 13.11 -31.10
CA GLU A 412 -45.22 13.43 -32.53
C GLU A 412 -43.99 12.82 -33.19
N ASP A 413 -44.12 11.56 -33.63
CA ASP A 413 -43.64 11.08 -34.95
C ASP A 413 -44.17 9.66 -35.18
N GLU A 414 -45.39 9.57 -35.70
CA GLU A 414 -45.87 8.41 -36.46
C GLU A 414 -45.13 8.35 -37.80
N GLU A 415 -43.84 8.00 -37.82
CA GLU A 415 -43.18 7.48 -39.03
C GLU A 415 -41.83 6.82 -38.68
N ASP A 416 -41.88 5.49 -38.58
CA ASP A 416 -40.82 4.50 -38.87
C ASP A 416 -39.34 4.91 -38.67
N ASN A 417 -39.01 5.54 -37.54
CA ASN A 417 -37.63 5.91 -37.26
C ASN A 417 -36.86 4.69 -36.74
N THR A 418 -36.00 4.14 -37.60
CA THR A 418 -35.17 2.94 -37.41
C THR A 418 -34.01 3.15 -36.42
N ASP A 419 -34.23 3.85 -35.31
CA ASP A 419 -33.17 4.11 -34.35
C ASP A 419 -32.99 2.94 -33.37
N SER A 420 -32.02 2.08 -33.71
CA SER A 420 -31.34 1.12 -32.83
C SER A 420 -32.14 -0.05 -32.23
N LYS A 421 -32.94 -0.75 -33.04
CA LYS A 421 -33.49 -2.07 -32.64
C LYS A 421 -32.36 -3.11 -32.52
N LEU A 422 -31.78 -3.28 -31.33
CA LEU A 422 -30.89 -4.41 -31.06
C LEU A 422 -31.74 -5.68 -30.88
N ASN A 423 -31.36 -6.73 -31.61
CA ASN A 423 -32.04 -8.02 -31.61
C ASN A 423 -31.09 -9.10 -31.05
N ALA A 424 -31.57 -9.89 -30.10
CA ALA A 424 -30.84 -10.99 -29.50
C ALA A 424 -31.55 -12.33 -29.80
N PRO A 425 -31.18 -13.02 -30.90
CA PRO A 425 -31.70 -14.35 -31.21
C PRO A 425 -31.20 -15.39 -30.21
N LYS A 426 -32.07 -16.35 -29.82
CA LYS A 426 -31.71 -17.47 -28.91
C LYS A 426 -30.41 -18.16 -29.31
N LYS A 427 -30.23 -18.44 -30.61
CA LYS A 427 -29.02 -19.08 -31.16
C LYS A 427 -27.73 -18.29 -30.89
N ASN A 428 -27.76 -16.96 -31.04
CA ASN A 428 -26.58 -16.12 -30.83
C ASN A 428 -26.31 -15.93 -29.34
N SER A 429 -27.37 -15.79 -28.54
CA SER A 429 -27.26 -15.76 -27.09
C SER A 429 -26.69 -17.07 -26.53
N LYS A 430 -27.08 -18.22 -27.09
CA LYS A 430 -26.54 -19.55 -26.73
C LYS A 430 -25.06 -19.66 -27.05
N LYS A 431 -24.63 -19.21 -28.24
CA LYS A 431 -23.20 -19.13 -28.62
C LYS A 431 -22.36 -18.19 -27.75
N LEU A 432 -22.98 -17.22 -27.09
CA LEU A 432 -22.29 -16.34 -26.12
C LEU A 432 -22.24 -16.95 -24.73
N TRP A 433 -23.16 -17.87 -24.43
CA TRP A 433 -23.22 -18.62 -23.19
C TRP A 433 -22.25 -19.81 -23.16
N GLU A 434 -22.16 -20.55 -24.28
CA GLU A 434 -21.20 -21.64 -24.53
C GLU A 434 -19.78 -21.13 -24.85
#